data_AF-A0A6N7WA27-F1
#
_entry.id   AF-A0A6N7WA27-F1
#
_cell.length_a   1.000
_cell.length_b   1.000
_cell.length_c   1.000
_cell.angle_alpha   90.00
_cell.angle_beta   90.00
_cell.angle_gamma   90.00
#
_symmetry.space_group_name_H-M   'P 1'
#
loop_
_entity.id
_entity.type
_entity.pdbx_description
1 polymer ?
#
loop_
_entity_poly.entity_id
_entity_poly.type
_entity_poly.pdbx_seq_one_letter_code
_entity_poly.pdbx_strand_id
1 'polypeptide(L)'
;MCTAIAYKGKDLIYGFNLDIDLAVWKHDIYKTKNYFTVGITVGSTTYFTHGITKDGVFANIPYMNGPTEKYPIGTKKHRIDLVVNKIIRGKMSLAEVKEIQNTDGQCIASPKNLSFHSLFGDSNGDVFVLEPGIGYKEIQEKYAVLTNFPVLNLLINCKRFY
;
A
#
# COMPACT_ATOMS: atom_id res chain seq x y z
N MET A 1 -8.91 12.69 3.60
CA MET A 1 -7.73 12.00 4.14
C MET A 1 -7.97 10.49 4.17
N CYS A 2 -7.45 9.74 3.20
CA CYS A 2 -7.70 8.29 3.16
C CYS A 2 -7.22 7.58 4.44
N THR A 3 -7.93 6.54 4.84
CA THR A 3 -7.60 5.72 6.03
C THR A 3 -7.70 4.24 5.69
N ALA A 4 -6.60 3.51 5.81
CA ALA A 4 -6.57 2.05 5.74
C ALA A 4 -6.53 1.46 7.15
N ILE A 5 -7.27 0.37 7.38
CA ILE A 5 -7.28 -0.34 8.66
C ILE A 5 -7.09 -1.84 8.46
N ALA A 6 -6.46 -2.48 9.44
CA ALA A 6 -6.44 -3.93 9.59
C ALA A 6 -6.81 -4.32 11.02
N TYR A 7 -7.61 -5.37 11.16
CA TYR A 7 -7.96 -6.02 12.42
C TYR A 7 -7.62 -7.50 12.35
N LYS A 8 -6.73 -7.95 13.25
CA LYS A 8 -6.24 -9.32 13.37
C LYS A 8 -6.99 -10.06 14.49
N GLY A 9 -8.27 -10.33 14.29
CA GLY A 9 -9.13 -11.02 15.24
C GLY A 9 -9.37 -12.49 14.90
N LYS A 10 -10.51 -13.04 15.35
CA LYS A 10 -11.02 -14.33 14.86
C LYS A 10 -11.23 -14.30 13.35
N ASP A 11 -11.77 -13.17 12.88
CA ASP A 11 -11.83 -12.81 11.48
C ASP A 11 -10.77 -11.74 11.20
N LEU A 12 -10.20 -11.79 9.99
CA LEU A 12 -9.33 -10.74 9.48
C LEU A 12 -10.18 -9.72 8.72
N ILE A 13 -10.14 -8.46 9.17
CA ILE A 13 -10.90 -7.38 8.55
C ILE A 13 -9.92 -6.34 8.03
N TYR A 14 -10.07 -6.04 6.74
CA TYR A 14 -9.37 -4.95 6.08
C TYR A 14 -10.39 -3.90 5.64
N GLY A 15 -10.07 -2.62 5.87
CA GLY A 15 -10.96 -1.51 5.52
C GLY A 15 -10.18 -0.38 4.87
N PHE A 16 -10.88 0.38 4.02
CA PHE A 16 -10.32 1.56 3.39
C PHE A 16 -11.37 2.65 3.21
N ASN A 17 -11.13 3.81 3.83
CA ASN A 17 -11.85 5.03 3.52
C ASN A 17 -11.14 5.75 2.40
N LEU A 18 -11.81 5.88 1.25
CA LEU A 18 -11.33 6.65 0.11
C LEU A 18 -11.91 8.06 0.17
N ASP A 19 -11.15 8.97 0.76
CA ASP A 19 -11.59 10.36 0.94
C ASP A 19 -11.25 11.20 -0.29
N ILE A 20 -12.17 11.22 -1.25
CA ILE A 20 -12.09 12.01 -2.48
C ILE A 20 -13.43 12.65 -2.79
N ASP A 21 -13.41 13.68 -3.63
CA ASP A 21 -14.62 14.21 -4.26
C ASP A 21 -14.99 13.36 -5.50
N LEU A 22 -16.05 12.55 -5.37
CA LEU A 22 -16.53 11.70 -6.46
C LEU A 22 -17.14 12.48 -7.64
N ALA A 23 -17.52 13.75 -7.45
CA ALA A 23 -17.97 14.62 -8.52
C ALA A 23 -16.81 15.16 -9.37
N VAL A 24 -15.60 15.23 -8.80
CA VAL A 24 -14.39 15.70 -9.47
C VAL A 24 -13.65 14.56 -10.17
N TRP A 25 -13.61 13.38 -9.55
CA TRP A 25 -12.76 12.28 -10.02
C TRP A 25 -13.57 11.18 -10.70
N LYS A 26 -13.19 10.86 -11.94
CA LYS A 26 -13.68 9.66 -12.63
C LYS A 26 -13.23 8.43 -11.84
N HIS A 27 -14.18 7.58 -11.48
CA HIS A 27 -13.92 6.36 -10.72
C HIS A 27 -14.69 5.18 -11.32
N ASP A 28 -14.16 3.99 -11.11
CA ASP A 28 -14.74 2.73 -11.57
C ASP A 28 -14.58 1.67 -10.49
N ILE A 29 -15.56 0.76 -10.40
CA ILE A 29 -15.50 -0.41 -9.54
C ILE A 29 -15.28 -1.63 -10.41
N TYR A 30 -14.23 -2.38 -10.12
CA TYR A 30 -13.91 -3.61 -10.84
C TYR A 30 -14.20 -4.79 -9.92
N LYS A 31 -15.25 -5.54 -10.23
CA LYS A 31 -15.59 -6.80 -9.58
C LYS A 31 -15.43 -7.93 -10.58
N THR A 32 -14.47 -8.81 -10.32
CA THR A 32 -14.21 -9.99 -11.15
C THR A 32 -14.31 -11.25 -10.30
N LYS A 33 -14.19 -12.43 -10.93
CA LYS A 33 -14.09 -13.70 -10.20
C LYS A 33 -12.85 -13.79 -9.29
N ASN A 34 -11.81 -13.00 -9.57
CA ASN A 34 -10.49 -13.14 -8.93
C ASN A 34 -10.15 -11.99 -7.97
N TYR A 35 -10.81 -10.84 -8.09
CA TYR A 35 -10.53 -9.67 -7.26
C TYR A 35 -11.65 -8.64 -7.32
N PHE A 36 -11.65 -7.78 -6.30
CA PHE A 36 -12.41 -6.54 -6.22
C PHE A 36 -11.45 -5.35 -6.06
N THR A 37 -11.73 -4.22 -6.70
CA THR A 37 -10.97 -2.98 -6.49
C THR A 37 -11.75 -1.74 -6.92
N VAL A 38 -11.42 -0.61 -6.32
CA VAL A 38 -11.89 0.72 -6.71
C VAL A 38 -10.75 1.46 -7.40
N GLY A 39 -10.97 1.88 -8.64
CA GLY A 39 -10.02 2.65 -9.43
C GLY A 39 -10.41 4.13 -9.56
N ILE A 40 -9.44 5.03 -9.49
CA ILE A 40 -9.59 6.44 -9.89
C ILE A 40 -8.80 6.68 -11.15
N THR A 41 -9.38 7.38 -12.12
CA THR A 41 -8.72 7.77 -13.35
C THR A 41 -8.28 9.23 -13.31
N VAL A 42 -6.98 9.46 -13.50
CA VAL A 42 -6.35 10.79 -13.59
C VAL A 42 -5.69 10.91 -14.96
N GLY A 43 -6.22 11.80 -15.80
CA GLY A 43 -5.84 11.86 -17.21
C GLY A 43 -6.13 10.53 -17.91
N SER A 44 -5.10 9.87 -18.44
CA SER A 44 -5.20 8.56 -19.10
C SER A 44 -4.86 7.37 -18.19
N THR A 45 -4.50 7.60 -16.92
CA THR A 45 -4.04 6.54 -16.01
C THR A 45 -5.08 6.22 -14.95
N THR A 46 -5.42 4.94 -14.80
CA THR A 46 -6.28 4.45 -13.71
C THR A 46 -5.43 3.84 -12.59
N TYR A 47 -5.57 4.40 -11.39
CA TYR A 47 -4.92 3.96 -10.17
C TYR A 47 -5.88 3.11 -9.35
N PHE A 48 -5.49 1.87 -9.05
CA PHE A 48 -6.25 1.03 -8.11
C PHE A 48 -5.98 1.50 -6.69
N THR A 49 -6.96 2.18 -6.10
CA THR A 49 -6.82 2.82 -4.79
C THR A 49 -6.74 1.82 -3.66
N HIS A 50 -7.58 0.79 -3.71
CA HIS A 50 -7.62 -0.31 -2.78
C HIS A 50 -8.37 -1.48 -3.40
N GLY A 51 -8.04 -2.69 -2.97
CA GLY A 51 -8.70 -3.89 -3.43
C GLY A 51 -8.29 -5.13 -2.65
N ILE A 52 -8.97 -6.22 -2.95
CA ILE A 52 -8.73 -7.52 -2.35
C ILE A 52 -8.80 -8.62 -3.41
N THR A 53 -7.90 -9.59 -3.34
CA THR A 53 -7.91 -10.79 -4.19
C THR A 53 -8.93 -11.81 -3.66
N LYS A 54 -9.28 -12.80 -4.50
CA LYS A 54 -10.13 -13.94 -4.09
C LYS A 54 -9.52 -14.76 -2.94
N ASP A 55 -8.19 -14.68 -2.79
CA ASP A 55 -7.42 -15.40 -1.78
C ASP A 55 -7.17 -14.51 -0.54
N GLY A 56 -7.85 -13.35 -0.43
CA GLY A 56 -7.82 -12.51 0.76
C GLY A 56 -6.60 -11.60 0.89
N VAL A 57 -5.87 -11.32 -0.20
CA VAL A 57 -4.76 -10.36 -0.19
C VAL A 57 -5.29 -8.96 -0.41
N PHE A 58 -5.14 -8.11 0.60
CA PHE A 58 -5.51 -6.70 0.61
C PHE A 58 -4.33 -5.80 0.27
N ALA A 59 -4.57 -4.81 -0.59
CA ALA A 59 -3.59 -3.81 -0.97
C ALA A 59 -4.27 -2.45 -1.21
N ASN A 60 -3.56 -1.36 -0.94
CA ASN A 60 -4.05 0.01 -1.11
C ASN A 60 -2.91 0.99 -1.42
N ILE A 61 -3.26 2.20 -1.85
CA ILE A 61 -2.34 3.32 -2.08
C ILE A 61 -2.92 4.64 -1.58
N PRO A 62 -3.12 4.83 -0.27
CA PRO A 62 -3.42 6.14 0.28
C PRO A 62 -2.30 7.13 -0.09
N TYR A 63 -2.69 8.37 -0.41
CA TYR A 63 -1.73 9.45 -0.62
C TYR A 63 -0.90 9.66 0.65
N MET A 64 0.39 9.98 0.49
CA MET A 64 1.30 10.22 1.61
C MET A 64 1.81 11.67 1.62
N ASN A 65 1.44 12.42 2.65
CA ASN A 65 1.93 13.75 3.01
C ASN A 65 3.34 13.64 3.60
N GLY A 66 4.36 13.77 2.76
CA GLY A 66 5.75 13.71 3.22
C GLY A 66 6.75 13.81 2.09
N PRO A 67 8.04 13.92 2.41
CA PRO A 67 9.08 13.92 1.39
C PRO A 67 9.06 12.59 0.62
N THR A 68 9.20 12.68 -0.70
CA THR A 68 9.56 11.50 -1.51
C THR A 68 11.05 11.28 -1.39
N GLU A 69 11.45 10.12 -0.88
CA GLU A 69 12.87 9.79 -0.72
C GLU A 69 13.60 9.74 -2.06
N LYS A 70 14.90 10.11 -2.02
CA LYS A 70 15.79 10.03 -3.18
C LYS A 70 16.52 8.70 -3.17
N TYR A 71 16.49 8.00 -4.30
CA TYR A 71 17.16 6.71 -4.46
C TYR A 71 18.55 6.89 -5.09
N PRO A 72 19.53 6.03 -4.73
CA PRO A 72 20.82 5.99 -5.41
C PRO A 72 20.68 5.84 -6.93
N ILE A 73 21.68 6.33 -7.66
CA ILE A 73 21.78 6.13 -9.11
C ILE A 73 21.99 4.64 -9.37
N GLY A 74 21.27 4.09 -10.36
CA GLY A 74 21.33 2.66 -10.72
C GLY A 74 20.36 1.76 -9.97
N THR A 75 19.63 2.27 -8.95
CA THR A 75 18.59 1.48 -8.27
C THR A 75 17.45 1.13 -9.23
N LYS A 76 17.11 -0.16 -9.31
CA LYS A 76 15.94 -0.66 -10.04
C LYS A 76 14.67 -0.35 -9.24
N LYS A 77 13.85 0.56 -9.78
CA LYS A 77 12.66 1.10 -9.11
C LYS A 77 11.41 0.35 -9.56
N HIS A 78 10.65 -0.14 -8.59
CA HIS A 78 9.33 -0.74 -8.81
C HIS A 78 8.27 0.22 -8.28
N ARG A 79 7.43 0.77 -9.16
CA ARG A 79 6.44 1.77 -8.73
C ARG A 79 5.35 1.13 -7.86
N ILE A 80 5.07 1.74 -6.71
CA ILE A 80 4.09 1.21 -5.74
C ILE A 80 2.69 1.06 -6.34
N ASP A 81 2.25 1.97 -7.20
CA ASP A 81 0.94 1.89 -7.86
C ASP A 81 0.85 0.69 -8.82
N LEU A 82 1.94 0.36 -9.51
CA LEU A 82 2.02 -0.83 -10.37
C LEU A 82 2.12 -2.11 -9.55
N VAL A 83 2.82 -2.07 -8.42
CA VAL A 83 2.94 -3.19 -7.46
C VAL A 83 1.57 -3.52 -6.89
N VAL A 84 0.82 -2.53 -6.40
CA VAL A 84 -0.54 -2.71 -5.90
C VAL A 84 -1.48 -3.22 -6.99
N ASN A 85 -1.37 -2.70 -8.23
CA ASN A 85 -2.15 -3.21 -9.35
C ASN A 85 -1.85 -4.69 -9.63
N LYS A 86 -0.58 -5.10 -9.62
CA LYS A 86 -0.19 -6.51 -9.78
C LYS A 86 -0.73 -7.38 -8.65
N ILE A 87 -0.61 -6.95 -7.39
CA ILE A 87 -1.12 -7.69 -6.23
C ILE A 87 -2.62 -7.89 -6.34
N ILE A 88 -3.38 -6.82 -6.55
CA ILE A 88 -4.84 -6.88 -6.68
C ILE A 88 -5.26 -7.80 -7.83
N ARG A 89 -4.51 -7.84 -8.93
CA ARG A 89 -4.78 -8.75 -10.06
C ARG A 89 -4.29 -10.18 -9.85
N GLY A 90 -3.70 -10.50 -8.69
CA GLY A 90 -3.14 -11.81 -8.38
C GLY A 90 -1.87 -12.14 -9.19
N LYS A 91 -1.12 -11.13 -9.62
CA LYS A 91 0.11 -11.24 -10.43
C LYS A 91 1.39 -11.02 -9.63
N MET A 92 1.28 -10.77 -8.33
CA MET A 92 2.40 -10.55 -7.42
C MET A 92 1.92 -10.87 -6.00
N SER A 93 2.77 -11.56 -5.24
CA SER A 93 2.56 -11.91 -3.83
C SER A 93 3.14 -10.85 -2.89
N LEU A 94 2.71 -10.88 -1.63
CA LEU A 94 3.30 -10.02 -0.60
C LEU A 94 4.75 -10.40 -0.28
N ALA A 95 5.11 -11.68 -0.41
CA ALA A 95 6.48 -12.16 -0.26
C ALA A 95 7.42 -11.53 -1.30
N GLU A 96 7.01 -11.46 -2.56
CA GLU A 96 7.78 -10.79 -3.63
C GLU A 96 7.99 -9.29 -3.34
N VAL A 97 7.01 -8.62 -2.71
CA VAL A 97 7.16 -7.21 -2.31
C VAL A 97 8.25 -7.07 -1.24
N LYS A 98 8.25 -7.94 -0.23
CA LYS A 98 9.29 -7.96 0.82
C LYS A 98 10.65 -8.31 0.22
N GLU A 99 10.72 -9.26 -0.70
CA GLU A 99 11.94 -9.63 -1.43
C GLU A 99 12.54 -8.46 -2.20
N ILE A 100 11.71 -7.70 -2.94
CA ILE A 100 12.16 -6.49 -3.65
C ILE A 100 12.79 -5.48 -2.68
N GLN A 101 12.16 -5.24 -1.52
CA GLN A 101 12.67 -4.29 -0.53
C GLN A 101 13.93 -4.77 0.20
N ASN A 102 14.13 -6.09 0.27
CA ASN A 102 15.30 -6.70 0.91
C ASN A 102 16.45 -6.98 -0.06
N THR A 103 16.26 -6.76 -1.37
CA THR A 103 17.30 -7.01 -2.38
C THR A 103 18.10 -5.75 -2.67
N ASP A 104 19.42 -5.84 -2.50
CA ASP A 104 20.33 -4.74 -2.80
C ASP A 104 20.18 -4.23 -4.25
N GLY A 105 20.18 -2.91 -4.40
CA GLY A 105 20.02 -2.25 -5.69
C GLY A 105 18.58 -2.26 -6.23
N GLN A 106 17.60 -2.74 -5.46
CA GLN A 106 16.18 -2.65 -5.80
C GLN A 106 15.42 -1.83 -4.74
N CYS A 107 14.29 -1.25 -5.14
CA CYS A 107 13.39 -0.61 -4.20
C CYS A 107 11.97 -0.50 -4.75
N ILE A 108 11.01 -0.35 -3.83
CA ILE A 108 9.69 0.17 -4.14
C ILE A 108 9.74 1.70 -4.11
N ALA A 109 9.25 2.33 -5.17
CA ALA A 109 9.32 3.77 -5.39
C ALA A 109 7.94 4.41 -5.65
N SER A 110 7.81 5.68 -5.29
CA SER A 110 6.63 6.47 -5.65
C SER A 110 6.65 6.84 -7.15
N PRO A 111 5.48 7.01 -7.79
CA PRO A 111 5.42 7.57 -9.13
C PRO A 111 5.95 9.01 -9.16
N LYS A 112 6.35 9.49 -10.34
CA LYS A 112 6.83 10.87 -10.49
C LYS A 112 5.74 11.86 -10.03
N ASN A 113 6.11 12.82 -9.19
CA ASN A 113 5.24 13.88 -8.66
C ASN A 113 4.04 13.39 -7.83
N LEU A 114 4.01 12.11 -7.44
CA LEU A 114 3.00 11.55 -6.56
C LEU A 114 3.70 10.87 -5.38
N SER A 115 2.99 10.75 -4.25
CA SER A 115 3.51 10.09 -3.07
C SER A 115 2.43 9.19 -2.50
N PHE A 116 2.76 7.91 -2.35
CA PHE A 116 1.87 6.90 -1.81
C PHE A 116 2.64 6.03 -0.83
N HIS A 117 1.91 5.42 0.09
CA HIS A 117 2.36 4.32 0.93
C HIS A 117 1.24 3.26 0.97
N SER A 118 1.49 2.10 1.54
CA SER A 118 0.50 1.02 1.56
C SER A 118 0.49 0.29 2.89
N LEU A 119 -0.72 -0.08 3.31
CA LEU A 119 -0.95 -1.12 4.31
C LEU A 119 -1.32 -2.41 3.58
N PHE A 120 -0.43 -3.40 3.55
CA PHE A 120 -0.70 -4.71 2.98
C PHE A 120 -1.23 -5.67 4.03
N GLY A 121 -2.00 -6.66 3.58
CA GLY A 121 -2.58 -7.70 4.43
C GLY A 121 -2.91 -8.96 3.65
N ASP A 122 -2.79 -10.15 4.24
CA ASP A 122 -3.28 -11.40 3.66
C ASP A 122 -4.27 -12.15 4.57
N SER A 123 -4.78 -13.29 4.11
CA SER A 123 -5.70 -14.14 4.87
C SER A 123 -5.03 -14.90 6.03
N ASN A 124 -3.72 -14.85 6.16
CA ASN A 124 -2.96 -15.48 7.25
C ASN A 124 -2.63 -14.48 8.37
N GLY A 125 -2.94 -13.20 8.17
CA GLY A 125 -2.65 -12.13 9.13
C GLY A 125 -1.24 -11.55 8.99
N ASP A 126 -0.56 -11.78 7.87
CA ASP A 126 0.64 -11.02 7.50
C ASP A 126 0.22 -9.61 7.10
N VAL A 127 0.51 -8.65 7.96
CA VAL A 127 0.15 -7.24 7.80
C VAL A 127 1.41 -6.41 7.91
N PHE A 128 1.65 -5.52 6.96
CA PHE A 128 2.80 -4.61 7.01
C PHE A 128 2.49 -3.27 6.34
N VAL A 129 3.15 -2.23 6.83
CA VAL A 129 3.18 -0.92 6.19
C VAL A 129 4.43 -0.83 5.34
N LEU A 130 4.32 -0.27 4.13
CA LEU A 130 5.43 0.01 3.23
C LEU A 130 5.42 1.49 2.84
N GLU A 131 6.54 2.16 3.06
CA GLU A 131 6.79 3.52 2.59
C GLU A 131 7.92 3.50 1.54
N PRO A 132 7.62 3.90 0.30
CA PRO A 132 8.61 3.91 -0.77
C PRO A 132 9.88 4.66 -0.40
N GLY A 133 11.03 4.01 -0.57
CA GLY A 133 12.35 4.57 -0.24
C GLY A 133 12.74 4.57 1.23
N ILE A 134 11.85 4.17 2.14
CA ILE A 134 12.19 3.96 3.56
C ILE A 134 12.31 2.47 3.85
N GLY A 135 11.31 1.68 3.45
CA GLY A 135 11.28 0.24 3.70
C GLY A 135 9.89 -0.25 4.03
N TYR A 136 9.80 -1.27 4.86
CA TYR A 136 8.53 -1.77 5.39
C TYR A 136 8.65 -2.14 6.87
N LYS A 137 7.52 -2.22 7.56
CA LYS A 137 7.43 -2.73 8.93
C LYS A 137 6.23 -3.66 9.07
N GLU A 138 6.49 -4.87 9.55
CA GLU A 138 5.46 -5.82 9.91
C GLU A 138 4.71 -5.39 11.18
N ILE A 139 3.41 -5.62 11.18
CA ILE A 139 2.50 -5.25 12.27
C ILE A 139 2.09 -6.52 13.01
N GLN A 140 2.57 -6.66 14.24
CA GLN A 140 2.27 -7.79 15.12
C GLN A 140 1.02 -7.51 15.97
N GLU A 141 0.69 -6.23 16.12
CA GLU A 141 -0.43 -5.73 16.90
C GLU A 141 -1.78 -6.15 16.31
N LYS A 142 -2.80 -6.23 17.19
CA LYS A 142 -4.16 -6.62 16.80
C LYS A 142 -4.81 -5.63 15.82
N TYR A 143 -4.40 -4.37 15.86
CA TYR A 143 -4.94 -3.30 15.05
C TYR A 143 -3.80 -2.60 14.30
N ALA A 144 -4.03 -2.28 13.03
CA ALA A 144 -3.18 -1.42 12.24
C ALA A 144 -4.03 -0.29 11.64
N VAL A 145 -3.49 0.93 11.63
CA VAL A 145 -4.12 2.08 10.98
C VAL A 145 -3.05 2.81 10.20
N LEU A 146 -3.35 3.13 8.94
CA LEU A 146 -2.50 3.95 8.07
C LEU A 146 -3.35 5.06 7.47
N THR A 147 -2.96 6.32 7.68
CA THR A 147 -3.66 7.48 7.13
C THR A 147 -2.84 8.09 5.98
N ASN A 148 -2.58 9.39 6.01
CA ASN A 148 -1.78 10.07 4.99
C ASN A 148 -0.40 10.51 5.49
N PHE A 149 -0.07 10.35 6.78
CA PHE A 149 1.25 10.74 7.28
C PHE A 149 2.21 9.54 7.24
N PRO A 150 3.50 9.76 6.92
CA PRO A 150 4.51 8.72 7.05
C PRO A 150 4.63 8.30 8.52
N VAL A 151 4.63 6.99 8.74
CA VAL A 151 4.72 6.35 10.05
C VAL A 151 6.05 5.60 10.24
N LEU A 152 6.74 5.14 9.19
CA LEU A 152 7.93 4.31 9.39
C LEU A 152 9.05 5.07 10.10
N ASN A 153 9.34 6.31 9.70
CA ASN A 153 10.33 7.14 10.38
C ASN A 153 9.91 7.50 11.84
N LEU A 154 8.62 7.62 12.11
CA LEU A 154 8.11 7.83 13.48
C LEU A 154 8.25 6.55 14.33
N LEU A 155 8.03 5.39 13.72
CA LEU A 155 8.12 4.08 14.36
C LEU A 155 9.57 3.61 14.58
N ILE A 156 10.52 4.08 13.77
CA ILE A 156 11.98 3.84 13.96
C ILE A 156 12.52 4.75 15.08
N ASN A 157 12.05 5.99 15.17
CA ASN A 157 12.53 6.95 16.17
C ASN A 157 11.83 6.85 17.53
N CYS A 158 10.70 6.14 17.63
CA CYS A 158 10.12 5.75 18.92
C CYS A 158 10.94 4.61 19.53
N LYS A 159 12.09 4.94 20.12
CA LYS A 159 12.61 4.14 21.24
C LYS A 159 11.49 4.10 22.28
N ARG A 160 10.97 2.91 22.53
CA ARG A 160 9.99 2.63 23.59
C ARG A 160 10.43 3.35 24.87
N PHE A 161 9.66 4.35 25.30
CA PHE A 161 9.65 4.73 26.70
C PHE A 161 8.82 3.66 27.41
N TYR A 162 9.48 2.57 27.78
CA TYR A 162 9.04 1.64 28.83
C TYR A 162 10.26 1.34 29.68
#